data_AF-A0A094NMP4-F1
#
_entry.id   AF-A0A094NMP4-F1
#
_cell.length_a   1.000
_cell.length_b   1.000
_cell.length_c   1.000
_cell.angle_alpha   90.00
_cell.angle_beta   90.00
_cell.angle_gamma   90.00
#
_symmetry.space_group_name_H-M   'P 1'
#
loop_
_entity.id
_entity.type
_entity.pdbx_description
1 polymer ?
#
loop_
_entity_poly.entity_id
_entity_poly.type
_entity_poly.pdbx_seq_one_letter_code
_entity_poly.pdbx_strand_id
1 'polypeptide(L)'
;RDMGQAKCKVRTLNFRKANFQLFKELVNRTPWETALKDKGSEQSWKIFKDVFQRVQELSVPRSKKLGKEDKKPAWLSQDLLVKSKGKKEIHGQWKQGRVSWEEYRDIAQLCRDEVRKAKMQLELNLARDSKNNKKGFYRYVSQKRKVKESVPPLMSRTGKLVSTNKKVEVQNSFFASVFTGNLSSHTPRVDGPQDRDWGSKVPPTVREDQV
;
A
#
# COMPACT_ATOMS: atom_id res chain seq x y z
N ARG A 1 10.94 8.36 -27.83
CA ARG A 1 11.07 7.08 -27.09
C ARG A 1 10.02 7.09 -26.00
N ASP A 2 8.95 6.37 -26.30
CA ASP A 2 7.81 6.14 -25.44
C ASP A 2 8.32 5.53 -24.13
N MET A 3 8.22 6.28 -23.03
CA MET A 3 8.43 5.71 -21.70
C MET A 3 7.26 4.77 -21.52
N GLY A 4 7.50 3.47 -21.73
CA GLY A 4 6.53 2.42 -21.48
C GLY A 4 6.10 2.47 -20.02
N GLN A 5 5.12 3.32 -19.74
CA GLN A 5 4.38 3.32 -18.50
C GLN A 5 3.89 1.90 -18.34
N ALA A 6 4.36 1.21 -17.30
CA ALA A 6 3.78 -0.05 -16.88
C ALA A 6 2.30 0.24 -16.63
N LYS A 7 1.46 -0.06 -17.63
CA LYS A 7 0.03 0.15 -17.57
C LYS A 7 -0.44 -0.69 -16.39
N CYS A 8 -0.82 -0.05 -15.30
CA CYS A 8 -1.44 -0.74 -14.19
C CYS A 8 -2.75 -1.34 -14.73
N LYS A 9 -2.73 -2.63 -15.06
CA LYS A 9 -3.88 -3.37 -15.61
C LYS A 9 -5.06 -3.40 -14.62
N VAL A 10 -4.80 -3.09 -13.35
CA VAL A 10 -5.80 -3.05 -12.28
C VAL A 10 -6.59 -1.74 -12.36
N ARG A 11 -7.81 -1.81 -12.88
CA ARG A 11 -8.82 -0.74 -12.78
C ARG A 11 -9.49 -0.86 -11.42
N THR A 12 -9.56 0.23 -10.65
CA THR A 12 -10.24 0.27 -9.35
C THR A 12 -11.36 1.31 -9.39
N LEU A 13 -12.45 1.05 -8.68
CA LEU A 13 -13.55 2.01 -8.56
C LEU A 13 -13.10 3.25 -7.79
N ASN A 14 -13.43 4.43 -8.31
CA ASN A 14 -13.06 5.71 -7.71
C ASN A 14 -14.25 6.34 -6.97
N PHE A 15 -14.44 5.95 -5.72
CA PHE A 15 -15.55 6.45 -4.90
C PHE A 15 -15.51 7.96 -4.61
N ARG A 16 -14.35 8.60 -4.72
CA ARG A 16 -14.26 10.08 -4.58
C ARG A 16 -14.94 10.82 -5.72
N LYS A 17 -15.09 10.18 -6.88
CA LYS A 17 -15.76 10.74 -8.07
C LYS A 17 -17.10 10.04 -8.35
N ALA A 18 -17.65 9.32 -7.37
CA ALA A 18 -18.92 8.63 -7.54
C ALA A 18 -20.08 9.64 -7.62
N ASN A 19 -21.03 9.39 -8.52
CA ASN A 19 -22.30 10.09 -8.53
C ASN A 19 -23.30 9.34 -7.64
N PHE A 20 -23.36 9.72 -6.37
CA PHE A 20 -24.24 9.08 -5.40
C PHE A 20 -25.72 9.36 -5.66
N GLN A 21 -26.05 10.49 -6.29
CA GLN A 21 -27.42 10.82 -6.65
C GLN A 21 -27.94 9.85 -7.72
N LEU A 22 -27.15 9.65 -8.78
CA LEU A 22 -27.45 8.65 -9.83
C LEU A 22 -27.50 7.23 -9.25
N PHE A 23 -26.59 6.89 -8.34
CA PHE A 23 -26.60 5.59 -7.67
C PHE A 23 -27.92 5.35 -6.93
N LYS A 24 -28.36 6.31 -6.11
CA LYS A 24 -29.60 6.23 -5.34
C LYS A 24 -30.82 6.13 -6.26
N GLU A 25 -30.84 6.92 -7.32
CA GLU A 25 -31.91 6.90 -8.31
C GLU A 25 -32.03 5.53 -9.01
N LEU A 26 -30.92 4.96 -9.47
CA LEU A 26 -30.91 3.66 -10.14
C LEU A 26 -31.32 2.51 -9.22
N VAL A 27 -30.89 2.54 -7.95
CA VAL A 27 -31.33 1.55 -6.94
C VAL A 27 -32.84 1.68 -6.69
N ASN A 28 -33.37 2.89 -6.55
CA ASN A 28 -34.79 3.12 -6.28
C ASN A 28 -35.69 2.78 -7.47
N ARG A 29 -35.19 2.93 -8.70
CA ARG A 29 -35.91 2.56 -9.93
C ARG A 29 -35.96 1.04 -10.18
N THR A 30 -35.19 0.26 -9.43
CA THR A 30 -35.18 -1.20 -9.61
C THR A 30 -36.49 -1.79 -9.03
N PRO A 31 -37.24 -2.61 -9.79
CA PRO A 31 -38.49 -3.21 -9.33
C PRO A 31 -38.22 -4.39 -8.38
N TRP A 32 -37.80 -4.09 -7.15
CA TRP A 32 -37.39 -5.10 -6.16
C TRP A 32 -38.49 -6.09 -5.82
N GLU A 33 -39.74 -5.62 -5.73
CA GLU A 33 -40.89 -6.48 -5.42
C GLU A 33 -41.07 -7.58 -6.46
N THR A 34 -40.97 -7.26 -7.76
CA THR A 34 -41.07 -8.24 -8.83
C THR A 34 -39.81 -9.09 -8.96
N ALA A 35 -38.63 -8.48 -8.80
CA ALA A 35 -37.34 -9.17 -8.96
C ALA A 35 -37.09 -10.21 -7.87
N LEU A 36 -37.65 -10.00 -6.68
CA LEU A 36 -37.48 -10.87 -5.51
C LEU A 36 -38.71 -11.76 -5.24
N LYS A 37 -39.81 -11.55 -5.97
CA LYS A 37 -41.02 -12.37 -5.83
C LYS A 37 -40.70 -13.84 -6.09
N ASP A 38 -41.19 -14.71 -5.21
CA ASP A 38 -41.07 -16.16 -5.31
C ASP A 38 -39.61 -16.67 -5.35
N LYS A 39 -38.65 -15.87 -4.86
CA LYS A 39 -37.23 -16.24 -4.76
C LYS A 39 -36.84 -16.58 -3.32
N GLY A 40 -36.12 -17.68 -3.16
CA GLY A 40 -35.49 -18.04 -1.88
C GLY A 40 -34.35 -17.08 -1.50
N SER A 41 -33.99 -17.02 -0.23
CA SER A 41 -33.05 -16.04 0.34
C SER A 41 -31.71 -15.97 -0.41
N GLU A 42 -31.13 -17.11 -0.79
CA GLU A 42 -29.86 -17.13 -1.54
C GLU A 42 -29.99 -16.57 -2.96
N GLN A 43 -31.12 -16.85 -3.62
CA GLN A 43 -31.37 -16.36 -4.98
C GLN A 43 -31.64 -14.86 -4.95
N SER A 44 -32.43 -14.40 -3.99
CA SER A 44 -32.68 -12.97 -3.73
C SER A 44 -31.38 -12.21 -3.47
N TRP A 45 -30.47 -12.78 -2.67
CA TRP A 45 -29.15 -12.19 -2.41
C TRP A 45 -28.26 -12.11 -3.67
N LYS A 46 -28.28 -13.13 -4.53
CA LYS A 46 -27.56 -13.10 -5.81
C LYS A 46 -28.09 -11.99 -6.71
N ILE A 47 -29.41 -11.89 -6.86
CA ILE A 47 -30.09 -10.87 -7.68
C ILE A 47 -29.74 -9.47 -7.16
N PHE A 48 -29.81 -9.26 -5.84
CA PHE A 48 -29.43 -8.00 -5.22
C PHE A 48 -27.98 -7.62 -5.54
N LYS A 49 -27.03 -8.53 -5.34
CA LYS A 49 -25.61 -8.28 -5.62
C LYS A 49 -25.35 -7.93 -7.08
N ASP A 50 -26.00 -8.64 -8.01
CA ASP A 50 -25.86 -8.40 -9.45
C ASP A 50 -26.37 -7.00 -9.83
N VAL A 51 -27.56 -6.63 -9.36
CA VAL A 51 -28.12 -5.29 -9.62
C VAL A 51 -27.24 -4.23 -8.98
N PHE A 52 -26.85 -4.40 -7.72
CA PHE A 52 -25.99 -3.46 -7.02
C PHE A 52 -24.66 -3.25 -7.75
N GLN A 53 -24.02 -4.32 -8.23
CA GLN A 53 -22.78 -4.23 -8.96
C GLN A 53 -22.95 -3.50 -10.31
N ARG A 54 -24.06 -3.72 -11.03
CA ARG A 54 -24.37 -2.96 -12.26
C ARG A 54 -24.56 -1.48 -11.98
N VAL A 55 -25.34 -1.13 -10.94
CA VAL A 55 -25.57 0.27 -10.56
C VAL A 55 -24.26 0.93 -10.11
N GLN A 56 -23.40 0.20 -9.40
CA GLN A 56 -22.08 0.64 -8.99
C GLN A 56 -21.17 0.89 -10.20
N GLU A 57 -21.22 0.06 -11.24
CA GLU A 57 -20.43 0.25 -12.46
C GLU A 57 -20.87 1.48 -13.26
N LEU A 58 -22.17 1.79 -13.27
CA LEU A 58 -22.72 2.98 -13.95
C LEU A 58 -22.46 4.28 -13.19
N SER A 59 -22.44 4.21 -11.86
CA SER A 59 -22.41 5.40 -11.00
C SER A 59 -21.02 5.73 -10.45
N VAL A 60 -20.10 4.75 -10.42
CA VAL A 60 -18.74 4.91 -9.90
C VAL A 60 -17.73 4.74 -11.04
N PRO A 61 -17.08 5.83 -11.49
CA PRO A 61 -16.11 5.73 -12.57
C PRO A 61 -14.93 4.87 -12.14
N ARG A 62 -14.47 4.00 -13.04
CA ARG A 62 -13.26 3.21 -12.87
C ARG A 62 -12.05 4.10 -13.16
N SER A 63 -11.20 4.34 -12.17
CA SER A 63 -9.92 4.99 -12.40
C SER A 63 -8.82 3.94 -12.62
N LYS A 64 -7.88 4.27 -13.50
CA LYS A 64 -6.57 3.62 -13.43
C LYS A 64 -5.97 4.08 -12.10
N LYS A 65 -5.54 3.13 -11.25
CA LYS A 65 -4.58 3.51 -10.23
C LYS A 65 -3.39 4.07 -10.99
N LEU A 66 -3.18 5.38 -10.89
CA LEU A 66 -1.87 5.94 -11.20
C LEU A 66 -0.95 5.18 -10.25
N GLY A 67 -0.16 4.25 -10.81
CA GLY A 67 0.96 3.68 -10.08
C GLY A 67 1.69 4.86 -9.48
N LYS A 68 2.05 4.77 -8.19
CA LYS A 68 2.66 5.87 -7.43
C LYS A 68 3.57 6.62 -8.40
N GLU A 69 3.11 7.79 -8.84
CA GLU A 69 3.82 8.54 -9.85
C GLU A 69 5.24 8.63 -9.35
N ASP A 70 6.21 8.16 -10.15
CA ASP A 70 7.60 8.06 -9.72
C ASP A 70 8.02 9.45 -9.28
N LYS A 71 7.90 9.71 -7.98
CA LYS A 71 7.99 11.06 -7.45
C LYS A 71 9.38 11.52 -7.82
N LYS A 72 9.45 12.66 -8.50
CA LYS A 72 10.70 13.29 -8.89
C LYS A 72 11.68 13.20 -7.72
N PRO A 73 12.87 12.59 -7.89
CA PRO A 73 13.83 12.49 -6.80
C PRO A 73 14.16 13.88 -6.26
N ALA A 74 14.34 14.01 -4.94
CA ALA A 74 14.55 15.30 -4.30
C ALA A 74 15.81 16.05 -4.79
N TRP A 75 16.80 15.32 -5.33
CA TRP A 75 18.02 15.90 -5.91
C TRP A 75 17.84 16.38 -7.37
N LEU A 76 16.74 16.06 -8.03
CA LEU A 76 16.56 16.37 -9.46
C LEU A 76 15.94 17.76 -9.62
N SER A 77 16.77 18.75 -9.95
CA SER A 77 16.33 20.11 -10.31
C SER A 77 15.75 20.17 -11.74
N GLN A 78 15.14 21.29 -12.12
CA GLN A 78 14.69 21.51 -13.51
C GLN A 78 15.89 21.66 -14.45
N ASP A 79 16.94 22.35 -14.02
CA ASP A 79 18.18 22.52 -14.77
C ASP A 79 18.85 21.17 -15.10
N LEU A 80 18.99 20.28 -14.11
CA LEU A 80 19.54 18.93 -14.34
C LEU A 80 18.72 18.11 -15.32
N LEU A 81 17.41 18.33 -15.36
CA LEU A 81 16.52 17.67 -16.32
C LEU A 81 16.80 18.16 -17.74
N VAL A 82 17.00 19.48 -17.92
CA VAL A 82 17.38 20.08 -19.21
C VAL A 82 18.74 19.55 -19.67
N LYS A 83 19.76 19.57 -18.80
CA LYS A 83 21.09 18.99 -19.07
C LYS A 83 21.02 17.51 -19.46
N SER A 84 20.19 16.72 -18.77
CA SER A 84 19.99 15.30 -19.09
C SER A 84 19.31 15.08 -20.45
N LYS A 85 18.39 15.97 -20.84
CA LYS A 85 17.79 15.96 -22.19
C LYS A 85 18.81 16.34 -23.26
N GLY A 86 19.59 17.39 -23.05
CA GLY A 86 20.68 17.79 -23.96
C GLY A 86 21.70 16.68 -24.18
N LYS A 87 22.16 16.02 -23.11
CA LYS A 87 23.02 14.83 -23.21
C LYS A 87 22.42 13.73 -24.10
N LYS A 88 21.11 13.49 -24.01
CA LYS A 88 20.41 12.46 -24.79
C LYS A 88 20.31 12.84 -26.27
N GLU A 89 20.16 14.12 -26.56
CA GLU A 89 20.14 14.66 -27.91
C GLU A 89 21.52 14.54 -28.57
N ILE A 90 22.58 15.00 -27.88
CA ILE A 90 23.97 14.85 -28.34
C ILE A 90 24.34 13.38 -28.54
N HIS A 91 23.90 12.48 -27.65
CA HIS A 91 24.06 11.04 -27.87
C HIS A 91 23.41 10.57 -29.18
N GLY A 92 22.24 11.10 -29.52
CA GLY A 92 21.58 10.81 -30.79
C GLY A 92 22.36 11.33 -31.99
N GLN A 93 22.90 12.55 -31.90
CA GLN A 93 23.72 13.17 -32.95
C GLN A 93 25.05 12.44 -33.16
N TRP A 94 25.71 12.03 -32.07
CA TRP A 94 26.92 11.17 -32.13
C TRP A 94 26.61 9.84 -32.81
N LYS A 95 25.48 9.18 -32.49
CA LYS A 95 25.04 7.95 -33.17
C LYS A 95 24.77 8.14 -34.67
N GLN A 96 24.52 9.37 -35.10
CA GLN A 96 24.31 9.74 -36.50
C GLN A 96 25.59 10.28 -37.18
N GLY A 97 26.72 10.31 -36.47
CA GLY A 97 27.99 10.84 -37.00
C GLY A 97 28.05 12.36 -37.15
N ARG A 98 27.10 13.11 -36.57
CA ARG A 98 27.03 14.58 -36.67
C ARG A 98 27.91 15.32 -35.65
N VAL A 99 28.33 14.63 -34.60
CA VAL A 99 29.06 15.15 -33.44
C VAL A 99 30.21 14.21 -33.15
N SER A 100 31.35 14.75 -32.73
CA SER A 100 32.52 13.94 -32.40
C SER A 100 32.29 13.10 -31.12
N TRP A 101 33.06 12.03 -30.97
CA TRP A 101 33.01 11.24 -29.73
C TRP A 101 33.42 12.08 -28.50
N GLU A 102 34.36 13.02 -28.67
CA GLU A 102 34.91 13.86 -27.61
C GLU A 102 33.87 14.84 -27.07
N GLU A 103 33.15 15.52 -27.96
CA GLU A 103 32.06 16.43 -27.59
C GLU A 103 30.96 15.70 -26.81
N TYR A 104 30.56 14.51 -27.25
CA TYR A 104 29.61 13.69 -26.52
C TYR A 104 30.16 13.26 -25.14
N ARG A 105 31.40 12.77 -25.09
CA ARG A 105 32.04 12.30 -23.86
C ARG A 105 32.08 13.40 -22.81
N ASP A 106 32.45 14.61 -23.20
CA ASP A 106 32.64 15.73 -22.29
C ASP A 106 31.28 16.20 -21.74
N ILE A 107 30.27 16.36 -22.59
CA ILE A 107 28.89 16.67 -22.17
C ILE A 107 28.31 15.55 -21.28
N ALA A 108 28.58 14.28 -21.63
CA ALA A 108 28.13 13.14 -20.86
C ALA A 108 28.78 13.09 -19.47
N GLN A 109 30.04 13.51 -19.36
CA GLN A 109 30.81 13.59 -18.12
C GLN A 109 30.32 14.73 -17.23
N LEU A 110 30.20 15.94 -17.77
CA LEU A 110 29.65 17.10 -17.06
C LEU A 110 28.27 16.80 -16.47
N CYS A 111 27.37 16.20 -17.25
CA CYS A 111 26.06 15.80 -16.76
C CYS A 111 26.13 14.74 -15.64
N ARG A 112 27.08 13.80 -15.69
CA ARG A 112 27.29 12.82 -14.60
C ARG A 112 27.76 13.51 -13.33
N ASP A 113 28.68 14.45 -13.43
CA ASP A 113 29.28 15.12 -12.28
C ASP A 113 28.30 16.08 -11.61
N GLU A 114 27.49 16.79 -12.40
CA GLU A 114 26.39 17.62 -11.90
C GLU A 114 25.35 16.78 -11.12
N VAL A 115 24.99 15.59 -11.63
CA VAL A 115 24.09 14.66 -10.91
C VAL A 115 24.72 14.16 -9.61
N ARG A 116 26.03 13.87 -9.60
CA ARG A 116 26.75 13.48 -8.37
C ARG A 116 26.74 14.62 -7.36
N LYS A 117 27.06 15.84 -7.80
CA LYS A 117 27.08 17.04 -6.95
C LYS A 117 25.72 17.31 -6.33
N ALA A 118 24.64 17.24 -7.10
CA ALA A 118 23.29 17.44 -6.58
C ALA A 118 22.86 16.38 -5.56
N LYS A 119 23.25 15.11 -5.77
CA LYS A 119 23.02 14.05 -4.77
C LYS A 119 23.79 14.30 -3.47
N MET A 120 25.07 14.66 -3.58
CA MET A 120 25.90 14.98 -2.41
C MET A 120 25.34 16.18 -1.66
N GLN A 121 24.90 17.24 -2.36
CA GLN A 121 24.27 18.39 -1.73
C GLN A 121 22.98 18.03 -0.98
N LEU A 122 22.13 17.19 -1.56
CA LEU A 122 20.93 16.69 -0.87
C LEU A 122 21.30 15.94 0.42
N GLU A 123 22.29 15.05 0.35
CA GLU A 123 22.74 14.25 1.51
C GLU A 123 23.38 15.14 2.59
N LEU A 124 24.18 16.12 2.20
CA LEU A 124 24.76 17.13 3.08
C LEU A 124 23.67 17.92 3.81
N ASN A 125 22.66 18.41 3.09
CA ASN A 125 21.54 19.15 3.68
C ASN A 125 20.74 18.28 4.65
N LEU A 126 20.48 17.02 4.30
CA LEU A 126 19.82 16.06 5.19
C LEU A 126 20.62 15.77 6.47
N ALA A 127 21.95 15.69 6.36
CA ALA A 127 22.83 15.49 7.51
C ALA A 127 22.84 16.72 8.43
N ARG A 128 22.95 17.93 7.85
CA ARG A 128 22.91 19.21 8.57
C ARG A 128 21.59 19.39 9.32
N ASP A 129 20.46 19.12 8.66
CA ASP A 129 19.12 19.26 9.24
C ASP A 129 18.68 18.04 10.05
N SER A 130 19.55 17.05 10.29
CA SER A 130 19.18 15.81 10.97
C SER A 130 18.60 16.04 12.38
N LYS A 131 19.08 17.07 13.09
CA LYS A 131 18.57 17.44 14.42
C LYS A 131 17.14 18.01 14.35
N ASN A 132 16.88 18.89 13.37
CA ASN A 132 15.59 19.58 13.20
C ASN A 132 14.55 18.71 12.48
N ASN A 133 15.01 17.81 11.59
CA ASN A 133 14.17 16.99 10.73
C ASN A 133 14.61 15.51 10.75
N LYS A 134 14.58 14.91 11.94
CA LYS A 134 14.90 13.48 12.15
C LYS A 134 14.08 12.58 11.21
N LYS A 135 12.78 12.89 11.02
CA LYS A 135 11.87 12.12 10.16
C LYS A 135 12.31 12.14 8.69
N GLY A 136 12.75 13.29 8.18
CA GLY A 136 13.25 13.42 6.80
C GLY A 136 14.51 12.60 6.56
N PHE A 137 15.46 12.64 7.50
CA PHE A 137 16.69 11.86 7.46
C PHE A 137 16.42 10.35 7.46
N TYR A 138 15.69 9.84 8.45
CA TYR A 138 15.39 8.40 8.52
C TYR A 138 14.53 7.92 7.34
N ARG A 139 13.63 8.76 6.82
CA ARG A 139 12.89 8.45 5.59
C ARG A 139 13.81 8.26 4.39
N TYR A 140 14.83 9.12 4.24
CA TYR A 140 15.83 8.99 3.17
C TYR A 140 16.65 7.71 3.32
N VAL A 141 17.15 7.43 4.53
CA VAL A 141 17.90 6.20 4.84
C VAL A 141 17.05 4.96 4.53
N SER A 142 15.80 4.91 4.99
CA SER A 142 14.89 3.80 4.73
C SER A 142 14.55 3.63 3.24
N GLN A 143 14.51 4.71 2.46
CA GLN A 143 14.36 4.63 1.00
C GLN A 143 15.60 4.05 0.30
N LYS A 144 16.80 4.27 0.86
CA LYS A 144 18.07 3.78 0.30
C LYS A 144 18.38 2.33 0.71
N ARG A 145 17.81 1.86 1.82
CA ARG A 145 17.89 0.45 2.21
C ARG A 145 17.23 -0.41 1.13
N LYS A 146 18.03 -1.27 0.51
CA LYS A 146 17.60 -2.18 -0.58
C LYS A 146 16.59 -3.22 -0.10
N VAL A 147 16.69 -3.63 1.17
CA VAL A 147 15.74 -4.51 1.82
C VAL A 147 14.63 -3.65 2.41
N LYS A 148 13.47 -3.70 1.77
CA LYS A 148 12.23 -3.37 2.45
C LYS A 148 11.92 -4.60 3.29
N GLU A 149 12.06 -4.52 4.61
CA GLU A 149 11.55 -5.55 5.50
C GLU A 149 10.08 -5.76 5.17
N SER A 150 9.84 -6.82 4.40
CA SER A 150 8.53 -7.28 4.01
C SER A 150 8.26 -8.42 4.96
N VAL A 151 7.14 -8.34 5.68
CA VAL A 151 6.62 -9.52 6.35
C VAL A 151 6.55 -10.62 5.28
N PRO A 152 7.21 -11.77 5.49
CA PRO A 152 7.16 -12.87 4.53
C PRO A 152 5.71 -13.25 4.24
N PRO A 153 5.39 -13.69 3.01
CA PRO A 153 4.09 -14.28 2.74
C PRO A 153 3.78 -15.36 3.78
N LEU A 154 2.58 -15.32 4.34
CA LEU A 154 2.19 -16.28 5.38
C LEU A 154 2.23 -17.70 4.80
N MET A 155 2.99 -18.57 5.45
CA MET A 155 3.07 -19.99 5.11
C MET A 155 2.10 -20.76 6.00
N SER A 156 1.40 -21.76 5.43
CA SER A 156 0.61 -22.69 6.24
C SER A 156 1.52 -23.61 7.04
N ARG A 157 0.96 -24.35 8.02
CA ARG A 157 1.68 -25.40 8.76
C ARG A 157 2.32 -26.45 7.84
N THR A 158 1.77 -26.62 6.65
CA THR A 158 2.24 -27.54 5.59
C THR A 158 3.35 -26.93 4.70
N GLY A 159 3.84 -25.73 5.01
CA GLY A 159 4.90 -25.07 4.23
C GLY A 159 4.44 -24.46 2.90
N LYS A 160 3.14 -24.45 2.60
CA LYS A 160 2.59 -23.89 1.35
C LYS A 160 2.22 -22.43 1.52
N LEU A 161 2.49 -21.64 0.49
CA LEU A 161 2.16 -20.21 0.42
C LEU A 161 0.63 -20.02 0.46
N VAL A 162 0.15 -19.28 1.47
CA VAL A 162 -1.29 -19.13 1.72
C VAL A 162 -1.90 -18.16 0.70
N SER A 163 -2.95 -18.59 0.00
CA SER A 163 -3.71 -17.71 -0.90
C SER A 163 -4.41 -16.60 -0.12
N THR A 164 -4.62 -15.43 -0.73
CA THR A 164 -5.17 -14.23 -0.07
C THR A 164 -6.43 -14.50 0.76
N ASN A 165 -7.29 -15.40 0.29
CA ASN A 165 -8.56 -15.74 0.94
C ASN A 165 -8.39 -16.58 2.22
N LYS A 166 -7.32 -17.38 2.33
CA LYS A 166 -7.06 -18.29 3.45
C LYS A 166 -6.13 -17.69 4.51
N LYS A 167 -5.59 -16.50 4.26
CA LYS A 167 -4.63 -15.83 5.16
C LYS A 167 -5.26 -15.50 6.52
N VAL A 168 -6.54 -15.12 6.50
CA VAL A 168 -7.32 -14.78 7.71
C VAL A 168 -7.55 -16.01 8.56
N GLU A 169 -7.90 -17.16 7.97
CA GLU A 169 -8.11 -18.42 8.69
C GLU A 169 -6.82 -18.95 9.36
N VAL A 170 -5.68 -18.84 8.67
CA VAL A 170 -4.38 -19.24 9.23
C VAL A 170 -3.96 -18.34 10.39
N GLN A 171 -4.24 -17.03 10.30
CA GLN A 171 -3.99 -16.12 11.41
C GLN A 171 -4.96 -16.38 12.57
N ASN A 172 -6.26 -16.55 12.28
CA ASN A 172 -7.26 -16.78 13.31
C ASN A 172 -7.02 -18.09 14.08
N SER A 173 -6.61 -19.16 13.37
CA SER A 173 -6.22 -20.43 14.01
C SER A 173 -4.94 -20.30 14.84
N PHE A 174 -3.94 -19.53 14.40
CA PHE A 174 -2.75 -19.23 15.20
C PHE A 174 -3.11 -18.43 16.46
N PHE A 175 -3.89 -17.35 16.34
CA PHE A 175 -4.36 -16.57 17.48
C PHE A 175 -5.16 -17.43 18.47
N ALA A 176 -6.12 -18.22 17.98
CA ALA A 176 -6.89 -19.14 18.82
C ALA A 176 -5.97 -20.14 19.54
N SER A 177 -4.94 -20.67 18.88
CA SER A 177 -3.98 -21.61 19.50
C SER A 177 -3.15 -20.99 20.63
N VAL A 178 -2.86 -19.69 20.58
CA VAL A 178 -2.11 -19.01 21.66
C VAL A 178 -2.98 -18.82 22.90
N PHE A 179 -4.29 -18.61 22.72
CA PHE A 179 -5.24 -18.42 23.82
C PHE A 179 -5.92 -19.72 24.29
N THR A 180 -5.92 -20.75 23.45
CA THR A 180 -6.37 -22.10 23.80
C THR A 180 -5.16 -22.89 24.28
N GLY A 181 -4.56 -22.44 25.38
CA GLY A 181 -3.56 -23.23 26.09
C GLY A 181 -4.19 -24.55 26.50
N ASN A 182 -3.44 -25.65 26.33
CA ASN A 182 -3.87 -27.01 26.63
C ASN A 182 -4.68 -27.04 27.94
N LEU A 183 -5.99 -27.22 27.83
CA LEU A 183 -6.82 -27.68 28.94
C LEU A 183 -6.40 -29.12 29.21
N SER A 184 -5.27 -29.27 29.91
CA SER A 184 -5.04 -30.46 30.71
C SER A 184 -6.29 -30.64 31.55
N SER A 185 -6.91 -31.81 31.41
CA SER A 185 -8.17 -32.20 32.02
C SER A 185 -8.04 -32.29 33.53
N HIS A 186 -7.89 -31.15 34.20
CA HIS A 186 -8.32 -31.00 35.59
C HIS A 186 -9.71 -30.38 35.53
N THR A 187 -10.70 -31.25 35.49
CA THR A 187 -12.10 -30.95 35.71
C THR A 187 -12.24 -30.10 36.97
N PRO A 188 -12.60 -28.81 36.90
CA PRO A 188 -12.97 -28.07 38.09
C PRO A 188 -14.39 -28.51 38.42
N ARG A 189 -14.54 -29.10 39.60
CA ARG A 189 -15.83 -29.49 40.15
C ARG A 189 -16.74 -28.26 40.17
N VAL A 190 -17.90 -28.38 39.54
CA VAL A 190 -18.92 -27.34 39.49
C VAL A 190 -19.53 -27.21 40.88
N ASP A 191 -19.23 -26.13 41.59
CA ASP A 191 -20.04 -25.65 42.71
C ASP A 191 -20.73 -24.35 42.28
N GLY A 192 -22.05 -24.46 42.09
CA GLY A 192 -23.12 -23.44 42.23
C GLY A 192 -22.96 -22.01 41.67
N PRO A 193 -24.06 -21.41 41.17
CA PRO A 193 -24.04 -20.03 40.68
C PRO A 193 -23.92 -19.05 41.86
N GLN A 194 -22.78 -18.36 41.97
CA GLN A 194 -22.63 -17.22 42.88
C GLN A 194 -22.59 -15.93 42.06
N ASP A 195 -23.73 -15.24 42.08
CA ASP A 195 -23.92 -13.86 41.64
C ASP A 195 -23.01 -12.93 42.45
N ARG A 196 -21.99 -12.31 41.81
CA ARG A 196 -21.25 -11.18 42.36
C ARG A 196 -20.71 -10.25 41.27
N ASP A 197 -21.47 -9.19 41.06
CA ASP A 197 -21.07 -7.77 41.10
C ASP A 197 -19.64 -7.41 40.61
N TRP A 198 -19.57 -6.76 39.45
CA TRP A 198 -18.34 -6.27 38.82
C TRP A 198 -17.92 -4.91 39.41
N GLY A 199 -17.55 -4.90 40.69
CA GLY A 199 -17.09 -3.72 41.41
C GLY A 199 -15.57 -3.64 41.55
N SER A 200 -14.95 -2.70 40.83
CA SER A 200 -13.74 -1.95 41.24
C SER A 200 -12.45 -2.75 41.50
N LYS A 201 -11.61 -2.89 40.46
CA LYS A 201 -10.18 -3.23 40.60
C LYS A 201 -9.33 -1.98 40.38
N VAL A 202 -8.83 -1.39 41.47
CA VAL A 202 -7.72 -0.43 41.48
C VAL A 202 -6.41 -1.17 41.11
N PRO A 203 -5.46 -0.58 40.36
CA PRO A 203 -4.21 -1.26 40.03
C PRO A 203 -3.25 -1.27 41.23
N PRO A 204 -2.45 -2.33 41.44
CA PRO A 204 -1.51 -2.37 42.54
C PRO A 204 -0.27 -1.51 42.25
N THR A 205 0.07 -0.71 43.25
CA THR A 205 1.25 0.15 43.39
C THR A 205 2.55 -0.64 43.25
N VAL A 206 3.43 -0.19 42.34
CA VAL A 206 4.83 -0.66 42.25
C VAL A 206 5.60 -0.10 43.46
N ARG A 207 6.22 -0.99 44.25
CA ARG A 207 7.27 -0.60 45.21
C ARG A 207 8.63 -0.82 44.54
N GLU A 208 9.45 0.22 44.59
CA GLU A 208 10.89 0.16 44.31
C GLU A 208 11.57 -0.69 45.39
N ASP A 209 12.54 -1.50 44.99
CA ASP A 209 13.68 -1.82 45.85
C ASP A 209 14.94 -1.96 44.98
N GLN A 210 15.95 -1.19 45.39
CA GLN A 210 17.33 -1.24 44.93
C GLN A 210 18.04 -2.44 45.56
N VAL A 211 18.93 -3.09 44.80
CA VAL A 211 20.35 -3.28 45.16
C VAL A 211 21.16 -3.17 43.88
#